data_AF-A0A6J4VCG5-F1
#
_entry.id   AF-A0A6J4VCG5-F1
#
_cell.length_a   1.000
_cell.length_b   1.000
_cell.length_c   1.000
_cell.angle_alpha   90.00
_cell.angle_beta   90.00
_cell.angle_gamma   90.00
#
_symmetry.space_group_name_H-M   'P 1'
#
loop_
_entity.id
_entity.type
_entity.pdbx_description
1 polymer ?
#
loop_
_entity_poly.entity_id
_entity_poly.type
_entity_poly.pdbx_seq_one_letter_code
_entity_poly.pdbx_strand_id
1 'polypeptide(L)'
;MTEVTIGSRQGKRQKGEQRRGTCVYCGKEGPITRDHVVPQTLFLVKDEQMLTVPSCSECQQEKARGERDLRNYCNLEIGGSMHPDAEAHLGKMIDSANVRARNGMRKALQAAEEVILVDEADNEVGRALDVDFSTDRMLKSLEFVFRGLYYAAVGQRLPDDSPVEVTVVPWAIFPSFMRTIGAMRQEAPAVKGDLVAWWSRLGPLDAGAETTAWVLCVNDGVGFFGTTGEMAIIERRRKEEDVAKAPAVREGPRRVRVPRAPDGRLLIPRQ
;
A
#
# COMPACT_ATOMS: atom_id res chain seq x y z
N MET A 1 9.82 62.85 -11.44
CA MET A 1 9.87 62.00 -10.23
C MET A 1 8.42 61.72 -9.85
N THR A 2 7.93 60.52 -10.19
CA THR A 2 6.54 60.12 -9.93
C THR A 2 6.62 58.73 -9.34
N GLU A 3 6.51 58.64 -8.02
CA GLU A 3 6.50 57.37 -7.29
C GLU A 3 5.14 56.70 -7.45
N VAL A 4 5.16 55.47 -7.97
CA VAL A 4 3.98 54.60 -8.06
C VAL A 4 4.04 53.62 -6.88
N THR A 5 3.18 53.83 -5.91
CA THR A 5 3.02 52.93 -4.75
C THR A 5 2.17 51.73 -5.16
N ILE A 6 2.80 50.57 -5.33
CA ILE A 6 2.14 49.29 -5.59
C ILE A 6 1.57 48.77 -4.27
N GLY A 7 0.26 48.95 -4.06
CA GLY A 7 -0.47 48.39 -2.92
C GLY A 7 -0.69 46.88 -3.08
N SER A 8 0.00 46.07 -2.28
CA SER A 8 -0.23 44.63 -2.19
C SER A 8 -1.54 44.32 -1.43
N ARG A 9 -2.63 44.03 -2.14
CA ARG A 9 -3.86 43.50 -1.55
C ARG A 9 -3.69 41.99 -1.26
N GLN A 10 -3.25 41.66 -0.05
CA GLN A 10 -3.41 40.30 0.48
C GLN A 10 -4.88 40.07 0.87
N GLY A 11 -5.65 39.48 -0.05
CA GLY A 11 -6.98 38.97 0.28
C GLY A 11 -6.87 37.77 1.22
N LYS A 12 -7.33 37.92 2.48
CA LYS A 12 -7.57 36.80 3.38
C LYS A 12 -8.63 35.89 2.74
N ARG A 13 -8.23 34.70 2.28
CA ARG A 13 -9.16 33.63 1.88
C ARG A 13 -10.12 33.39 3.04
N GLN A 14 -11.41 33.66 2.84
CA GLN A 14 -12.45 33.27 3.78
C GLN A 14 -12.38 31.75 3.96
N LYS A 15 -12.16 31.32 5.20
CA LYS A 15 -12.09 29.91 5.59
C LYS A 15 -13.51 29.36 5.44
N GLY A 16 -13.76 28.61 4.36
CA GLY A 16 -15.07 28.00 4.11
C GLY A 16 -15.51 27.17 5.32
N GLU A 17 -16.82 27.10 5.55
CA GLU A 17 -17.40 26.35 6.66
C GLU A 17 -16.87 24.91 6.68
N GLN A 18 -16.40 24.48 7.85
CA GLN A 18 -15.85 23.15 8.03
C GLN A 18 -17.00 22.13 7.99
N ARG A 19 -16.97 21.23 7.00
CA ARG A 19 -17.97 20.17 6.87
C ARG A 19 -18.00 19.30 8.13
N ARG A 20 -19.20 18.97 8.59
CA ARG A 20 -19.44 18.06 9.72
C ARG A 20 -20.09 16.76 9.23
N GLY A 21 -19.81 15.67 9.91
CA GLY A 21 -20.37 14.35 9.61
C GLY A 21 -19.66 13.26 10.41
N THR A 22 -19.88 12.02 10.01
CA THR A 22 -19.32 10.83 10.66
C THR A 22 -18.02 10.40 10.00
N CYS A 23 -16.97 10.18 10.80
CA CYS A 23 -15.73 9.61 10.30
C CYS A 23 -15.92 8.14 9.89
N VAL A 24 -15.53 7.77 8.67
CA VAL A 24 -15.59 6.38 8.18
C VAL A 24 -14.68 5.43 8.97
N TYR A 25 -13.64 5.94 9.62
CA TYR A 25 -12.67 5.07 10.27
C TYR A 25 -12.97 4.80 11.75
N CYS A 26 -13.53 5.78 12.46
CA CYS A 26 -13.75 5.68 13.92
C CYS A 26 -15.18 5.97 14.35
N GLY A 27 -16.12 6.20 13.43
CA GLY A 27 -17.53 6.43 13.73
C GLY A 27 -17.86 7.72 14.50
N LYS A 28 -16.88 8.50 14.96
CA LYS A 28 -17.11 9.74 15.69
C LYS A 28 -17.75 10.80 14.78
N GLU A 29 -18.80 11.45 15.27
CA GLU A 29 -19.35 12.65 14.64
C GLU A 29 -18.49 13.88 14.94
N GLY A 30 -18.30 14.74 13.94
CA GLY A 30 -17.56 15.97 14.13
C GLY A 30 -17.09 16.59 12.82
N PRO A 31 -16.08 17.47 12.87
CA PRO A 31 -15.47 18.02 11.68
C PRO A 31 -14.76 16.94 10.86
N ILE A 32 -15.09 16.87 9.57
CA ILE A 32 -14.54 15.88 8.62
C ILE A 32 -13.95 16.56 7.39
N THR A 33 -12.96 15.89 6.79
CA THR A 33 -12.41 16.24 5.48
C THR A 33 -12.48 15.03 4.55
N ARG A 34 -12.08 15.21 3.29
CA ARG A 34 -11.95 14.11 2.33
C ARG A 34 -10.57 13.48 2.51
N ASP A 35 -10.51 12.24 2.98
CA ASP A 35 -9.30 11.44 2.96
C ASP A 35 -9.25 10.57 1.71
N HIS A 36 -8.05 10.38 1.15
CA HIS A 36 -7.85 9.52 -0.01
C HIS A 36 -7.74 8.08 0.46
N VAL A 37 -8.61 7.20 -0.04
CA VAL A 37 -8.59 5.79 0.39
C VAL A 37 -7.25 5.16 0.08
N VAL A 38 -6.81 5.24 -1.18
CA VAL A 38 -5.45 4.86 -1.57
C VAL A 38 -4.52 6.07 -1.38
N PRO A 39 -3.41 5.94 -0.62
CA PRO A 39 -2.53 7.05 -0.30
C PRO A 39 -2.01 7.79 -1.53
N GLN A 40 -2.11 9.12 -1.49
CA GLN A 40 -1.62 9.97 -2.58
C GLN A 40 -0.11 9.89 -2.78
N THR A 41 0.62 9.43 -1.76
CA THR A 41 2.08 9.26 -1.80
C THR A 41 2.52 8.17 -2.78
N LEU A 42 1.60 7.29 -3.21
CA LEU A 42 1.87 6.23 -4.18
C LEU A 42 1.87 6.70 -5.63
N PHE A 43 1.41 7.92 -5.92
CA PHE A 43 1.19 8.38 -7.30
C PHE A 43 2.07 9.58 -7.66
N LEU A 44 2.78 9.49 -8.80
CA LEU A 44 3.44 10.65 -9.40
C LEU A 44 2.42 11.56 -10.09
N VAL A 45 1.50 10.95 -10.82
CA VAL A 45 0.37 11.60 -11.49
C VAL A 45 -0.92 11.13 -10.82
N LYS A 46 -1.73 12.08 -10.38
CA LYS A 46 -3.01 11.79 -9.73
C LYS A 46 -4.13 11.94 -10.73
N ASP A 47 -5.05 10.98 -10.73
CA ASP A 47 -6.30 11.13 -11.47
C ASP A 47 -7.12 12.27 -10.88
N GLU A 48 -7.94 12.92 -11.72
CA GLU A 48 -8.86 13.97 -11.26
C GLU A 48 -9.84 13.44 -10.21
N GLN A 49 -10.26 12.19 -10.36
CA GLN A 49 -11.23 11.53 -9.49
C GLN A 49 -10.57 10.41 -8.69
N MET A 50 -9.83 10.78 -7.65
CA MET A 50 -9.37 9.81 -6.66
C MET A 50 -10.51 9.37 -5.74
N LEU A 51 -10.48 8.11 -5.30
CA LEU A 51 -11.43 7.60 -4.32
C LEU A 51 -11.16 8.25 -2.96
N THR A 52 -12.19 8.89 -2.39
CA THR A 52 -12.10 9.57 -1.09
C THR A 52 -13.27 9.24 -0.19
N VAL A 53 -13.05 9.25 1.12
CA VAL A 53 -14.06 9.04 2.16
C VAL A 53 -14.04 10.15 3.22
N PRO A 54 -15.16 10.41 3.93
CA PRO A 54 -15.18 11.36 5.03
C PRO A 54 -14.35 10.84 6.23
N SER A 55 -13.41 11.64 6.70
CA SER A 55 -12.50 11.26 7.78
C SER A 55 -12.20 12.43 8.72
N CYS A 56 -12.01 12.15 10.00
CA CYS A 56 -11.52 13.13 10.96
C CYS A 56 -10.00 13.32 10.83
N SER A 57 -9.46 14.41 11.38
CA SER A 57 -8.03 14.70 11.30
C SER A 57 -7.17 13.69 12.06
N GLU A 58 -7.68 13.09 13.14
CA GLU A 58 -6.98 12.10 13.96
C GLU A 58 -6.69 10.83 13.15
N CYS A 59 -7.72 10.25 12.51
CA CYS A 59 -7.56 9.05 11.68
C CYS A 59 -6.69 9.31 10.45
N GLN A 60 -6.80 10.48 9.81
CA GLN A 60 -5.90 10.86 8.72
C GLN A 60 -4.44 10.91 9.16
N GLN A 61 -4.16 11.50 10.34
CA GLN A 61 -2.80 11.55 10.86
C GLN A 61 -2.27 10.16 11.20
N GLU A 62 -3.11 9.28 11.76
CA GLU A 62 -2.74 7.91 12.08
C GLU A 62 -2.38 7.13 10.81
N LYS A 63 -3.26 7.15 9.80
CA LYS A 63 -3.00 6.55 8.49
C LYS A 63 -1.71 7.11 7.85
N ALA A 64 -1.52 8.44 7.88
CA ALA A 64 -0.34 9.08 7.27
C ALA A 64 1.00 8.63 7.89
N ARG A 65 1.02 8.04 9.10
CA ARG A 65 2.26 7.58 9.75
C ARG A 65 2.94 6.46 8.99
N GLY A 66 2.19 5.56 8.36
CA GLY A 66 2.76 4.46 7.57
C GLY A 66 2.63 4.62 6.07
N GLU A 67 1.98 5.68 5.55
CA GLU A 67 1.91 5.94 4.10
C GLU A 67 3.30 6.14 3.46
N ARG A 68 4.28 6.62 4.24
CA ARG A 68 5.67 6.70 3.77
C ARG A 68 6.32 5.33 3.68
N ASP A 69 6.12 4.50 4.71
CA ASP A 69 6.67 3.14 4.75
C ASP A 69 6.05 2.31 3.62
N LEU A 70 4.73 2.44 3.39
CA LEU A 70 4.03 1.82 2.27
C LEU A 70 4.61 2.23 0.92
N ARG A 71 4.78 3.53 0.66
CA ARG A 71 5.36 3.99 -0.61
C ARG A 71 6.79 3.47 -0.81
N ASN A 72 7.62 3.53 0.23
CA ASN A 72 8.99 3.05 0.16
C ASN A 72 9.01 1.53 -0.12
N TYR A 73 8.15 0.78 0.56
CA TYR A 73 7.97 -0.64 0.32
C TYR A 73 7.59 -0.90 -1.14
N CYS A 74 6.53 -0.26 -1.66
CA CYS A 74 6.08 -0.48 -3.03
C CYS A 74 7.12 -0.10 -4.11
N ASN A 75 7.99 0.86 -3.82
CA ASN A 75 9.01 1.30 -4.78
C ASN A 75 10.30 0.47 -4.74
N LEU A 76 10.59 -0.18 -3.60
CA LEU A 76 11.83 -0.94 -3.40
C LEU A 76 11.64 -2.46 -3.40
N GLU A 77 10.40 -2.93 -3.24
CA GLU A 77 10.05 -4.33 -3.45
C GLU A 77 10.41 -4.74 -4.88
N ILE A 78 10.90 -5.97 -5.07
CA ILE A 78 11.50 -6.43 -6.33
C ILE A 78 10.49 -6.33 -7.49
N GLY A 79 9.25 -6.80 -7.29
CA GLY A 79 8.17 -6.69 -8.27
C GLY A 79 7.82 -5.25 -8.60
N GLY A 80 7.67 -4.40 -7.57
CA GLY A 80 7.29 -2.99 -7.75
C GLY A 80 8.38 -2.07 -8.32
N SER A 81 9.64 -2.34 -8.01
CA SER A 81 10.78 -1.50 -8.41
C SER A 81 11.00 -1.44 -9.92
N MET A 82 10.45 -2.40 -10.67
CA MET A 82 10.52 -2.44 -12.14
C MET A 82 9.52 -1.51 -12.83
N HIS A 83 8.59 -0.92 -12.09
CA HIS A 83 7.60 0.00 -12.65
C HIS A 83 8.20 1.39 -12.91
N PRO A 84 7.91 2.05 -14.06
CA PRO A 84 8.47 3.37 -14.37
C PRO A 84 8.21 4.44 -13.29
N ASP A 85 7.02 4.44 -12.68
CA ASP A 85 6.71 5.35 -11.58
C ASP A 85 7.49 5.06 -10.29
N ALA A 86 7.88 3.81 -10.05
CA ALA A 86 8.74 3.47 -8.91
C ALA A 86 10.14 4.08 -9.11
N GLU A 87 10.72 3.89 -10.30
CA GLU A 87 12.02 4.48 -10.68
C GLU A 87 11.98 6.01 -10.57
N ALA A 88 10.98 6.65 -11.17
CA ALA A 88 10.84 8.10 -11.12
C ALA A 88 10.55 8.62 -9.69
N HIS A 89 9.84 7.87 -8.85
CA HIS A 89 9.69 8.19 -7.43
C HIS A 89 11.03 8.13 -6.68
N LEU A 90 11.81 7.07 -6.89
CA LEU A 90 13.11 6.91 -6.24
C LEU A 90 14.07 8.02 -6.66
N GLY A 91 14.12 8.35 -7.95
CA GLY A 91 14.88 9.50 -8.47
C GLY A 91 14.47 10.80 -7.77
N LYS A 92 13.17 11.11 -7.74
CA LYS A 92 12.65 12.30 -7.01
C LYS A 92 12.98 12.28 -5.52
N MET A 93 13.02 11.12 -4.87
CA MET A 93 13.34 11.02 -3.44
C MET A 93 14.82 11.31 -3.16
N ILE A 94 15.71 10.78 -3.99
CA ILE A 94 17.16 11.01 -3.94
C ILE A 94 17.44 12.50 -4.23
N ASP A 95 16.80 13.03 -5.27
CA ASP A 95 16.97 14.42 -5.72
C ASP A 95 16.17 15.43 -4.90
N SER A 96 15.30 14.96 -3.98
CA SER A 96 14.38 15.85 -3.26
C SER A 96 15.13 16.91 -2.47
N ALA A 97 14.72 18.18 -2.59
CA ALA A 97 15.15 19.25 -1.69
C ALA A 97 14.77 18.98 -0.21
N ASN A 98 13.89 18.00 0.02
CA ASN A 98 13.52 17.52 1.35
C ASN A 98 14.64 16.66 1.95
N VAL A 99 15.56 17.32 2.66
CA VAL A 99 16.70 16.71 3.35
C VAL A 99 16.28 15.54 4.25
N ARG A 100 15.10 15.62 4.89
CA ARG A 100 14.61 14.54 5.76
C ARG A 100 14.25 13.28 4.96
N ALA A 101 13.58 13.43 3.82
CA ALA A 101 13.24 12.30 2.95
C ALA A 101 14.50 11.63 2.40
N ARG A 102 15.44 12.44 1.91
CA ARG A 102 16.74 11.97 1.40
C ARG A 102 17.55 11.24 2.47
N ASN A 103 17.67 11.81 3.66
CA ASN A 103 18.40 11.19 4.77
C ASN A 103 17.75 9.90 5.25
N GLY A 104 16.41 9.83 5.24
CA GLY A 104 15.68 8.60 5.56
C GLY A 104 16.01 7.47 4.58
N MET A 105 15.93 7.74 3.28
CA MET A 105 16.28 6.77 2.23
C MET A 105 17.76 6.36 2.33
N ARG A 106 18.68 7.32 2.52
CA ARG A 106 20.11 7.01 2.65
C ARG A 106 20.38 6.09 3.84
N LYS A 107 19.74 6.34 4.99
CA LYS A 107 19.89 5.48 6.17
C LYS A 107 19.35 4.08 5.92
N ALA A 108 18.19 3.96 5.26
CA ALA A 108 17.62 2.67 4.91
C ALA A 108 18.55 1.86 4.00
N LEU A 109 19.08 2.49 2.94
CA LEU A 109 20.04 1.85 2.03
C LEU A 109 21.37 1.51 2.71
N GLN A 110 21.86 2.33 3.65
CA GLN A 110 23.08 2.05 4.41
C GLN A 110 22.93 0.89 5.41
N ALA A 111 21.72 0.65 5.89
CA ALA A 111 21.40 -0.45 6.79
C ALA A 111 20.92 -1.70 6.04
N ALA A 112 20.82 -1.64 4.72
CA ALA A 112 20.34 -2.75 3.92
C ALA A 112 21.34 -3.90 3.90
N GLU A 113 20.82 -5.11 3.96
CA GLU A 113 21.62 -6.34 3.88
C GLU A 113 21.53 -6.92 2.47
N GLU A 114 22.62 -7.52 2.00
CA GLU A 114 22.62 -8.19 0.71
C GLU A 114 21.97 -9.57 0.83
N VAL A 115 21.06 -9.88 -0.08
CA VAL A 115 20.37 -11.18 -0.15
C VAL A 115 20.65 -11.87 -1.47
N ILE A 116 20.78 -13.19 -1.42
CA ILE A 116 21.06 -14.02 -2.59
C ILE A 116 19.74 -14.37 -3.26
N LEU A 117 19.60 -14.02 -4.54
CA LEU A 117 18.46 -14.44 -5.35
C LEU A 117 18.73 -15.83 -5.92
N VAL A 118 17.77 -16.74 -5.79
CA VAL A 118 17.91 -18.14 -6.22
C VAL A 118 16.75 -18.59 -7.09
N ASP A 119 16.99 -19.54 -7.99
CA ASP A 119 15.93 -20.21 -8.74
C ASP A 119 15.26 -21.35 -7.93
N GLU A 120 14.35 -22.09 -8.57
CA GLU A 120 13.65 -23.23 -7.96
C GLU A 120 14.58 -24.39 -7.59
N ALA A 121 15.72 -24.51 -8.26
CA ALA A 121 16.76 -25.51 -8.03
C ALA A 121 17.86 -25.01 -7.06
N ASP A 122 17.63 -23.87 -6.41
CA ASP A 122 18.54 -23.22 -5.45
C ASP A 122 19.87 -22.75 -6.07
N ASN A 123 19.91 -22.53 -7.39
CA ASN A 123 21.06 -21.90 -8.06
C ASN A 123 21.03 -20.38 -7.82
N GLU A 124 22.18 -19.77 -7.55
CA GLU A 124 22.30 -18.31 -7.47
C GLU A 124 22.08 -17.68 -8.85
N VAL A 125 21.10 -16.76 -8.94
CA VAL A 125 20.72 -16.05 -10.18
C VAL A 125 20.92 -14.54 -10.07
N GLY A 126 21.29 -14.04 -8.88
CA GLY A 126 21.56 -12.63 -8.65
C GLY A 126 21.65 -12.28 -7.18
N ARG A 127 21.74 -10.98 -6.91
CA ARG A 127 21.79 -10.38 -5.56
C ARG A 127 20.81 -9.21 -5.50
N ALA A 128 20.25 -8.96 -4.33
CA ALA A 128 19.37 -7.82 -4.05
C ALA A 128 19.68 -7.23 -2.67
N LEU A 129 19.07 -6.09 -2.36
CA LEU A 129 19.13 -5.48 -1.04
C LEU A 129 17.82 -5.75 -0.29
N ASP A 130 17.94 -6.25 0.94
CA ASP A 130 16.86 -6.33 1.90
C ASP A 130 16.90 -5.10 2.78
N VAL A 131 15.83 -4.31 2.71
CA VAL A 131 15.74 -3.02 3.38
C VAL A 131 14.66 -3.11 4.45
N ASP A 132 15.06 -2.87 5.70
CA ASP A 132 14.13 -2.89 6.81
C ASP A 132 13.25 -1.64 6.82
N PHE A 133 11.94 -1.86 6.74
CA PHE A 133 10.91 -0.84 6.92
C PHE A 133 9.94 -1.31 7.99
N SER A 134 9.29 -0.35 8.65
CA SER A 134 8.26 -0.67 9.65
C SER A 134 7.02 -1.27 8.97
N THR A 135 7.05 -2.59 8.80
CA THR A 135 5.95 -3.38 8.21
C THR A 135 4.67 -3.17 8.99
N ASP A 136 4.74 -3.06 10.33
CA ASP A 136 3.56 -2.81 11.17
C ASP A 136 2.88 -1.47 10.87
N ARG A 137 3.64 -0.39 10.68
CA ARG A 137 3.07 0.92 10.33
C ARG A 137 2.44 0.91 8.95
N MET A 138 3.12 0.27 8.00
CA MET A 138 2.59 0.07 6.65
C MET A 138 1.28 -0.70 6.68
N LEU A 139 1.25 -1.88 7.32
CA LEU A 139 0.05 -2.72 7.42
C LEU A 139 -1.07 -1.98 8.15
N LYS A 140 -0.76 -1.22 9.20
CA LYS A 140 -1.75 -0.40 9.89
C LYS A 140 -2.37 0.66 8.97
N SER A 141 -1.57 1.27 8.11
CA SER A 141 -2.06 2.24 7.12
C SER A 141 -2.94 1.56 6.07
N LEU A 142 -2.56 0.35 5.65
CA LEU A 142 -3.35 -0.47 4.73
C LEU A 142 -4.70 -0.90 5.35
N GLU A 143 -4.79 -1.14 6.66
CA GLU A 143 -6.10 -1.37 7.31
C GLU A 143 -7.07 -0.22 7.07
N PHE A 144 -6.61 1.04 7.13
CA PHE A 144 -7.44 2.19 6.78
C PHE A 144 -7.81 2.20 5.29
N VAL A 145 -6.90 1.78 4.41
CA VAL A 145 -7.19 1.63 2.98
C VAL A 145 -8.34 0.64 2.80
N PHE A 146 -8.25 -0.57 3.36
CA PHE A 146 -9.29 -1.59 3.20
C PHE A 146 -10.61 -1.21 3.88
N ARG A 147 -10.61 -0.51 5.03
CA ARG A 147 -11.84 0.10 5.60
C ARG A 147 -12.46 1.13 4.66
N GLY A 148 -11.64 1.95 4.01
CA GLY A 148 -12.11 2.92 3.02
C GLY A 148 -12.67 2.28 1.76
N LEU A 149 -12.05 1.19 1.29
CA LEU A 149 -12.53 0.38 0.17
C LEU A 149 -13.88 -0.29 0.49
N TYR A 150 -14.00 -0.87 1.69
CA TYR A 150 -15.26 -1.40 2.20
C TYR A 150 -16.37 -0.35 2.17
N TYR A 151 -16.11 0.83 2.75
CA TYR A 151 -17.10 1.91 2.76
C TYR A 151 -17.51 2.37 1.36
N ALA A 152 -16.55 2.47 0.44
CA ALA A 152 -16.83 2.88 -0.94
C ALA A 152 -17.73 1.89 -1.69
N ALA A 153 -17.57 0.58 -1.45
CA ALA A 153 -18.37 -0.43 -2.12
C ALA A 153 -19.70 -0.73 -1.44
N VAL A 154 -19.74 -0.72 -0.10
CA VAL A 154 -20.93 -1.09 0.68
C VAL A 154 -21.79 0.13 1.00
N GLY A 155 -21.22 1.35 0.98
CA GLY A 155 -21.89 2.58 1.37
C GLY A 155 -22.11 2.73 2.88
N GLN A 156 -21.62 1.77 3.67
CA GLN A 156 -21.74 1.74 5.13
C GLN A 156 -20.37 1.62 5.78
N ARG A 157 -20.25 2.14 6.99
CA ARG A 157 -19.03 2.06 7.79
C ARG A 157 -18.87 0.66 8.33
N LEU A 158 -17.70 0.06 8.16
CA LEU A 158 -17.33 -1.15 8.89
C LEU A 158 -17.27 -0.85 10.40
N PRO A 159 -17.93 -1.63 11.28
CA PRO A 159 -17.83 -1.46 12.74
C PRO A 159 -16.40 -1.30 13.27
N ASP A 160 -16.27 -0.58 14.38
CA ASP A 160 -14.95 -0.22 14.93
C ASP A 160 -14.23 -1.48 15.42
N ASP A 161 -15.00 -2.42 15.96
CA ASP A 161 -14.58 -3.74 16.46
C ASP A 161 -14.49 -4.80 15.35
N SER A 162 -15.03 -4.55 14.15
CA SER A 162 -14.86 -5.49 13.05
C SER A 162 -13.37 -5.66 12.74
N PRO A 163 -12.88 -6.91 12.72
CA PRO A 163 -11.48 -7.18 12.43
C PRO A 163 -11.19 -6.87 10.95
N VAL A 164 -9.99 -6.35 10.73
CA VAL A 164 -9.38 -6.18 9.41
C VAL A 164 -8.02 -6.85 9.49
N GLU A 165 -7.73 -7.71 8.53
CA GLU A 165 -6.41 -8.34 8.41
C GLU A 165 -5.84 -8.00 7.04
N VAL A 166 -4.57 -7.61 7.02
CA VAL A 166 -3.85 -7.28 5.80
C VAL A 166 -2.58 -8.08 5.75
N THR A 167 -2.34 -8.72 4.62
CA THR A 167 -1.10 -9.42 4.33
C THR A 167 -0.47 -8.87 3.07
N VAL A 168 0.85 -8.81 3.07
CA VAL A 168 1.60 -8.62 1.83
C VAL A 168 1.62 -9.95 1.11
N VAL A 169 1.35 -9.94 -0.19
CA VAL A 169 1.50 -11.11 -1.05
C VAL A 169 2.95 -11.17 -1.47
N PRO A 170 3.74 -12.17 -1.03
CA PRO A 170 5.14 -12.26 -1.41
C PRO A 170 5.29 -12.32 -2.93
N TRP A 171 6.20 -11.52 -3.47
CA TRP A 171 6.46 -11.46 -4.90
C TRP A 171 6.70 -12.83 -5.55
N ALA A 172 7.42 -13.73 -4.84
CA ALA A 172 7.68 -15.10 -5.28
C ALA A 172 6.41 -15.92 -5.56
N ILE A 173 5.28 -15.61 -4.91
CA ILE A 173 3.99 -16.29 -5.12
C ILE A 173 2.96 -15.39 -5.81
N PHE A 174 3.28 -14.12 -6.08
CA PHE A 174 2.31 -13.18 -6.62
C PHE A 174 1.68 -13.66 -7.95
N PRO A 175 2.42 -14.23 -8.93
CA PRO A 175 1.81 -14.77 -10.14
C PRO A 175 0.84 -15.93 -9.91
N SER A 176 1.15 -16.85 -8.99
CA SER A 176 0.26 -17.98 -8.69
C SER A 176 -0.95 -17.52 -7.89
N PHE A 177 -0.75 -16.62 -6.94
CA PHE A 177 -1.81 -15.96 -6.19
C PHE A 177 -2.80 -15.23 -7.12
N MET A 178 -2.29 -14.46 -8.09
CA MET A 178 -3.10 -13.76 -9.08
C MET A 178 -3.89 -14.72 -9.98
N ARG A 179 -3.33 -15.88 -10.35
CA ARG A 179 -4.08 -16.93 -11.07
C ARG A 179 -5.21 -17.51 -10.23
N THR A 180 -4.95 -17.79 -8.96
CA THR A 180 -5.96 -18.32 -8.03
C THR A 180 -7.09 -17.33 -7.83
N ILE A 181 -6.76 -16.06 -7.60
CA ILE A 181 -7.77 -14.99 -7.47
C ILE A 181 -8.50 -14.76 -8.80
N GLY A 182 -7.80 -14.82 -9.93
CA GLY A 182 -8.38 -14.73 -11.28
C GLY A 182 -9.50 -15.75 -11.55
N ALA A 183 -9.48 -16.90 -10.87
CA ALA A 183 -10.53 -17.91 -10.95
C ALA A 183 -11.72 -17.63 -10.01
N MET A 184 -11.58 -16.70 -9.06
CA MET A 184 -12.67 -16.28 -8.16
C MET A 184 -13.58 -15.26 -8.84
N ARG A 185 -14.82 -15.14 -8.36
CA ARG A 185 -15.70 -14.04 -8.79
C ARG A 185 -15.14 -12.73 -8.24
N GLN A 186 -14.88 -11.79 -9.16
CA GLN A 186 -14.37 -10.46 -8.87
C GLN A 186 -15.31 -9.39 -9.39
N GLU A 187 -15.32 -8.24 -8.71
CA GLU A 187 -15.83 -7.02 -9.31
C GLU A 187 -14.83 -6.49 -10.35
N ALA A 188 -15.30 -5.63 -11.26
CA ALA A 188 -14.41 -4.97 -12.20
C ALA A 188 -13.33 -4.18 -11.41
N PRO A 189 -12.04 -4.36 -11.72
CA PRO A 189 -10.99 -3.69 -10.98
C PRO A 189 -11.09 -2.18 -11.18
N ALA A 190 -10.99 -1.43 -10.08
CA ALA A 190 -10.77 0.00 -10.15
C ALA A 190 -9.27 0.25 -10.33
N VAL A 191 -8.92 1.11 -11.28
CA VAL A 191 -7.53 1.45 -11.61
C VAL A 191 -7.32 2.95 -11.43
N LYS A 192 -6.17 3.35 -10.88
CA LYS A 192 -5.81 4.75 -10.62
C LYS A 192 -4.36 5.07 -10.93
N GLY A 193 -4.15 6.32 -11.35
CA GLY A 193 -2.84 6.93 -11.53
C GLY A 193 -2.04 6.25 -12.62
N ASP A 194 -2.60 6.15 -13.82
CA ASP A 194 -1.93 5.55 -14.98
C ASP A 194 -1.39 4.13 -14.71
N LEU A 195 -2.29 3.24 -14.24
CA LEU A 195 -2.01 1.85 -13.88
C LEU A 195 -1.15 1.63 -12.61
N VAL A 196 -0.73 2.69 -11.91
CA VAL A 196 0.09 2.57 -10.69
C VAL A 196 -0.60 1.78 -9.59
N ALA A 197 -1.91 1.93 -9.40
CA ALA A 197 -2.63 1.15 -8.41
C ALA A 197 -3.94 0.62 -8.96
N TRP A 198 -4.25 -0.64 -8.66
CA TRP A 198 -5.55 -1.20 -8.93
C TRP A 198 -6.02 -2.08 -7.78
N TRP A 199 -7.33 -2.19 -7.60
CA TRP A 199 -7.92 -3.05 -6.59
C TRP A 199 -9.22 -3.67 -7.08
N SER A 200 -9.55 -4.83 -6.53
CA SER A 200 -10.83 -5.50 -6.77
C SER A 200 -11.33 -6.20 -5.51
N ARG A 201 -12.65 -6.24 -5.36
CA ARG A 201 -13.33 -7.01 -4.33
C ARG A 201 -13.48 -8.46 -4.80
N LEU A 202 -13.14 -9.39 -3.91
CA LEU A 202 -13.25 -10.83 -4.12
C LEU A 202 -14.48 -11.39 -3.39
N GLY A 203 -15.17 -12.35 -4.01
CA GLY A 203 -16.30 -13.08 -3.41
C GLY A 203 -15.85 -14.11 -2.35
N PRO A 204 -16.75 -14.51 -1.43
CA PRO A 204 -18.08 -15.00 -1.78
C PRO A 204 -19.22 -14.00 -1.46
N LEU A 205 -20.22 -13.94 -2.36
CA LEU A 205 -21.35 -12.99 -2.26
C LEU A 205 -22.27 -13.24 -1.06
N ASP A 206 -22.16 -14.40 -0.43
CA ASP A 206 -23.07 -14.87 0.60
C ASP A 206 -22.46 -14.77 2.02
N ALA A 207 -21.30 -14.14 2.17
CA ALA A 207 -20.74 -13.87 3.49
C ALA A 207 -21.53 -12.77 4.22
N GLY A 208 -21.43 -12.72 5.55
CA GLY A 208 -22.05 -11.65 6.34
C GLY A 208 -21.67 -10.25 5.84
N ALA A 209 -22.51 -9.24 6.10
CA ALA A 209 -22.35 -7.90 5.53
C ALA A 209 -20.99 -7.23 5.81
N GLU A 210 -20.29 -7.65 6.86
CA GLU A 210 -18.97 -7.16 7.26
C GLU A 210 -17.80 -7.97 6.68
N THR A 211 -18.07 -9.10 6.04
CA THR A 211 -17.05 -10.03 5.54
C THR A 211 -16.78 -9.76 4.07
N THR A 212 -15.61 -9.19 3.78
CA THR A 212 -15.15 -8.90 2.42
C THR A 212 -13.71 -9.31 2.26
N ALA A 213 -13.31 -9.61 1.03
CA ALA A 213 -11.94 -9.85 0.64
C ALA A 213 -11.57 -8.92 -0.52
N TRP A 214 -10.31 -8.50 -0.55
CA TRP A 214 -9.83 -7.49 -1.47
C TRP A 214 -8.41 -7.82 -1.91
N VAL A 215 -8.13 -7.59 -3.18
CA VAL A 215 -6.76 -7.47 -3.68
C VAL A 215 -6.49 -6.01 -3.99
N LEU A 216 -5.33 -5.52 -3.55
CA LEU A 216 -4.76 -4.23 -3.95
C LEU A 216 -3.39 -4.53 -4.55
N CYS A 217 -3.12 -4.04 -5.74
CA CYS A 217 -1.82 -4.11 -6.37
C CYS A 217 -1.29 -2.70 -6.62
N VAL A 218 0.00 -2.52 -6.40
CA VAL A 218 0.73 -1.28 -6.67
C VAL A 218 1.93 -1.59 -7.55
N ASN A 219 2.23 -0.71 -8.51
CA ASN A 219 3.36 -0.80 -9.42
C ASN A 219 3.41 -2.14 -10.18
N ASP A 220 2.25 -2.72 -10.50
CA ASP A 220 2.06 -4.02 -11.19
C ASP A 220 2.73 -5.26 -10.56
N GLY A 221 3.45 -5.11 -9.45
CA GLY A 221 4.24 -6.19 -8.84
C GLY A 221 4.09 -6.34 -7.34
N VAL A 222 3.44 -5.38 -6.66
CA VAL A 222 3.34 -5.36 -5.20
C VAL A 222 1.90 -5.61 -4.78
N GLY A 223 1.62 -6.85 -4.39
CA GLY A 223 0.29 -7.30 -3.98
C GLY A 223 0.05 -7.18 -2.48
N PHE A 224 -1.15 -6.75 -2.12
CA PHE A 224 -1.70 -6.80 -0.77
C PHE A 224 -3.05 -7.52 -0.81
N PHE A 225 -3.26 -8.38 0.18
CA PHE A 225 -4.53 -9.07 0.39
C PHE A 225 -5.16 -8.57 1.69
N GLY A 226 -6.36 -8.01 1.59
CA GLY A 226 -7.09 -7.46 2.72
C GLY A 226 -8.39 -8.21 2.94
N THR A 227 -8.69 -8.57 4.18
CA THR A 227 -9.96 -9.19 4.57
C THR A 227 -10.61 -8.45 5.73
N THR A 228 -11.93 -8.55 5.83
CA THR A 228 -12.73 -7.97 6.93
C THR A 228 -13.65 -9.03 7.55
N GLY A 229 -14.15 -8.78 8.76
CA GLY A 229 -15.15 -9.65 9.41
C GLY A 229 -14.62 -11.05 9.70
N GLU A 230 -15.44 -12.08 9.48
CA GLU A 230 -15.07 -13.47 9.80
C GLU A 230 -13.83 -13.94 9.03
N MET A 231 -13.66 -13.52 7.78
CA MET A 231 -12.48 -13.86 6.99
C MET A 231 -11.19 -13.30 7.61
N ALA A 232 -11.22 -12.10 8.18
CA ALA A 232 -10.05 -11.52 8.87
C ALA A 232 -9.67 -12.32 10.11
N ILE A 233 -10.64 -12.88 10.83
CA ILE A 233 -10.37 -13.76 11.98
C ILE A 233 -9.69 -15.06 11.51
N ILE A 234 -10.18 -15.66 10.44
CA ILE A 234 -9.62 -16.89 9.86
C ILE A 234 -8.17 -16.65 9.40
N GLU A 235 -7.93 -15.59 8.63
CA GLU A 235 -6.59 -15.25 8.13
C GLU A 235 -5.62 -14.95 9.28
N ARG A 236 -6.06 -14.25 10.33
CA ARG A 236 -5.24 -14.01 11.51
C ARG A 236 -4.82 -15.30 12.21
N ARG A 237 -5.78 -16.22 12.45
CA ARG A 237 -5.48 -17.53 13.06
C ARG A 237 -4.51 -18.34 12.21
N ARG A 238 -4.72 -18.36 10.89
CA ARG A 238 -3.81 -19.02 9.95
C ARG A 238 -2.39 -18.46 10.04
N LYS A 239 -2.25 -17.13 10.09
CA LYS A 239 -0.96 -16.46 10.25
C LYS A 239 -0.29 -16.79 11.58
N GLU A 240 -1.03 -16.82 12.68
CA GLU A 240 -0.53 -17.24 13.98
C GLU A 240 -0.03 -18.69 13.97
N GLU A 241 -0.75 -19.59 13.30
CA GLU A 241 -0.33 -20.97 13.11
C GLU A 241 0.93 -21.09 12.24
N ASP A 242 0.99 -20.33 11.14
CA ASP A 242 2.15 -20.32 10.23
C ASP A 242 3.40 -19.79 10.94
N VAL A 243 3.25 -18.76 11.78
CA VAL A 243 4.33 -18.24 12.64
C VAL A 243 4.76 -19.30 13.67
N ALA A 244 3.82 -20.00 14.30
CA ALA A 244 4.14 -21.06 15.26
C ALA A 244 4.86 -22.26 14.62
N LYS A 245 4.62 -22.51 13.32
CA LYS A 245 5.25 -23.58 12.54
C LYS A 245 6.52 -23.12 11.81
N ALA A 246 6.84 -21.82 11.83
CA ALA A 246 7.98 -21.29 11.10
C ALA A 246 9.28 -21.94 11.60
N PRO A 247 10.14 -22.48 10.71
CA PRO A 247 11.40 -23.05 11.12
C PRO A 247 12.27 -21.99 11.80
N ALA A 248 13.15 -22.43 12.71
CA ALA A 248 14.15 -21.56 13.31
C ALA A 248 14.94 -20.81 12.22
N VAL A 249 15.26 -19.54 12.49
CA VAL A 249 16.02 -18.68 11.57
C VAL A 249 17.30 -19.41 11.18
N ARG A 250 17.43 -19.72 9.88
CA ARG A 250 18.61 -20.41 9.36
C ARG A 250 19.83 -19.51 9.49
N GLU A 251 20.93 -20.05 9.99
CA GLU A 251 22.23 -19.38 9.93
C GLU A 251 22.70 -19.30 8.47
N GLY A 252 23.13 -18.10 8.05
CA GLY A 252 23.65 -17.83 6.71
C GLY A 252 22.98 -16.65 6.00
N PRO A 253 23.51 -16.25 4.83
CA PRO A 253 22.92 -15.17 4.04
C PRO A 253 21.49 -15.53 3.63
N ARG A 254 20.57 -14.57 3.78
CA ARG A 254 19.17 -14.75 3.42
C ARG A 254 19.07 -15.03 1.91
N ARG A 255 18.33 -16.09 1.56
CA ARG A 255 18.09 -16.54 0.17
C ARG A 255 16.64 -16.27 -0.20
N VAL A 256 16.40 -15.62 -1.34
CA VAL A 256 15.07 -15.26 -1.83
C VAL A 256 14.83 -15.95 -3.17
N ARG A 257 13.72 -16.69 -3.29
CA ARG A 257 13.36 -17.37 -4.54
C ARG A 257 12.80 -16.39 -5.56
N VAL A 258 13.31 -16.46 -6.78
CA VAL A 258 12.85 -15.66 -7.93
C VAL A 258 11.72 -16.39 -8.66
N PRO A 259 10.53 -15.77 -8.82
CA PRO A 259 9.44 -16.36 -9.59
C PRO A 259 9.74 -16.40 -11.09
N ARG A 260 9.05 -17.31 -11.79
CA ARG A 260 9.04 -17.36 -13.25
C ARG A 260 7.79 -16.69 -13.81
N ALA A 261 7.96 -15.98 -14.92
CA ALA A 261 6.86 -15.53 -15.77
C ALA A 261 6.16 -16.73 -16.44
N PRO A 262 4.93 -16.54 -16.99
CA PRO A 262 4.22 -17.60 -17.72
C PRO A 262 5.00 -18.19 -18.90
N ASP A 263 5.92 -17.43 -19.49
CA ASP A 263 6.82 -17.85 -20.57
C ASP A 263 8.06 -18.65 -20.07
N GLY A 264 8.17 -18.89 -18.76
CA GLY A 264 9.27 -19.62 -18.13
C GLY A 264 10.49 -18.76 -17.77
N ARG A 265 10.54 -17.49 -18.16
CA ARG A 265 11.66 -16.59 -17.86
C ARG A 265 11.69 -16.22 -16.36
N LEU A 266 12.88 -16.17 -15.77
CA LEU A 266 13.04 -15.65 -14.40
C LEU A 266 12.74 -14.15 -14.37
N LEU A 267 11.92 -13.73 -13.40
CA LEU A 267 11.65 -12.33 -13.14
C LEU A 267 12.81 -11.76 -12.32
N ILE A 268 13.97 -11.51 -12.93
CA ILE A 268 15.10 -10.89 -12.22
C ILE A 268 15.00 -9.37 -12.41
N PRO A 269 15.12 -8.56 -11.34
CA PRO A 269 15.24 -7.10 -11.49
C PRO A 269 16.43 -6.78 -12.42
N ARG A 270 16.25 -5.82 -13.32
CA ARG A 270 17.32 -5.41 -14.25
C ARG A 270 18.49 -4.84 -13.42
N GLN A 271 19.70 -5.32 -13.69
CA GLN A 271 20.94 -4.79 -13.10
C GLN A 271 21.33 -3.47 -13.76
#